data_AF-A0A6P0PP53-F1
#
_entry.id   AF-A0A6P0PP53-F1
#
_cell.length_a   1.000
_cell.length_b   1.000
_cell.length_c   1.000
_cell.angle_alpha   90.00
_cell.angle_beta   90.00
_cell.angle_gamma   90.00
#
_symmetry.space_group_name_H-M   'P 1'
#
loop_
_entity.id
_entity.type
_entity.pdbx_description
1 polymer ?
#
loop_
_entity_poly.entity_id
_entity_poly.type
_entity_poly.pdbx_seq_one_letter_code
_entity_poly.pdbx_strand_id
1 'polypeptide(L)'
;MNFGSLKPIINWKLIILIVFLNYAFAWGFNSLISYYISFIYPDFIENSINELEFTNVIGLISWSFSAIVFAPLLEELICRGIILQKWAMKWGIKAGIVTSSLLFAICHLRFDIVSLFIAGTILSVLYFKTGNLIVPILCHSLYNTIVTIFMIGRYYNSSNVDFVSVNDYRVSMEPLLGQKAIVAAISFAVIMFFLYRNFPKQDDILPYYRNSK
;
A
#
# COMPACT_ATOMS: atom_id res chain seq x y z
N MET A 1 -28.21 28.93 5.85
CA MET A 1 -27.36 28.71 4.66
C MET A 1 -26.08 29.48 4.87
N ASN A 2 -24.92 28.81 4.92
CA ASN A 2 -23.63 29.47 5.07
C ASN A 2 -22.71 29.01 3.95
N PHE A 3 -22.07 29.98 3.32
CA PHE A 3 -21.35 29.88 2.06
C PHE A 3 -20.00 29.17 2.22
N GLY A 4 -19.64 28.38 1.21
CA GLY A 4 -18.24 28.11 0.87
C GLY A 4 -17.58 26.95 1.62
N SER A 5 -17.95 25.72 1.31
CA SER A 5 -17.01 24.61 1.47
C SER A 5 -15.91 24.79 0.41
N LEU A 6 -14.91 25.62 0.71
CA LEU A 6 -13.69 25.68 -0.08
C LEU A 6 -13.22 24.24 -0.25
N LYS A 7 -13.21 23.74 -1.50
CA LYS A 7 -12.66 22.42 -1.81
C LYS A 7 -11.26 22.38 -1.17
N PRO A 8 -10.96 21.39 -0.31
CA PRO A 8 -9.67 21.34 0.34
C PRO A 8 -8.59 21.35 -0.74
N ILE A 9 -7.67 22.31 -0.67
CA ILE A 9 -6.56 22.43 -1.64
C ILE A 9 -5.70 21.16 -1.47
N ILE A 10 -5.70 20.34 -2.51
CA ILE A 10 -4.97 19.08 -2.52
C ILE A 10 -3.48 19.38 -2.60
N ASN A 11 -2.74 19.07 -1.54
CA ASN A 11 -1.29 19.18 -1.55
C ASN A 11 -0.67 17.93 -2.19
N TRP A 12 -0.57 17.94 -3.52
CA TRP A 12 -0.03 16.83 -4.30
C TRP A 12 1.42 16.48 -3.95
N LYS A 13 2.24 17.46 -3.55
CA LYS A 13 3.62 17.19 -3.12
C LYS A 13 3.67 16.30 -1.87
N LEU A 14 2.83 16.61 -0.88
CA LEU A 14 2.71 15.79 0.33
C LEU A 14 2.15 14.40 0.01
N ILE A 15 1.18 14.31 -0.89
CA ILE A 15 0.58 13.05 -1.31
C ILE A 15 1.59 12.15 -2.01
N ILE A 16 2.36 12.70 -2.95
CA ILE A 16 3.41 11.95 -3.64
C ILE A 16 4.47 11.49 -2.62
N LEU A 17 4.90 12.37 -1.72
CA LEU A 17 5.84 12.03 -0.65
C LEU A 17 5.33 10.87 0.22
N ILE A 18 4.06 10.88 0.66
CA ILE A 18 3.54 9.81 1.51
C ILE A 18 3.45 8.48 0.77
N VAL A 19 3.19 8.48 -0.54
CA VAL A 19 3.22 7.25 -1.36
C VAL A 19 4.64 6.67 -1.44
N PHE A 20 5.65 7.51 -1.67
CA PHE A 20 7.05 7.07 -1.67
C PHE A 20 7.50 6.57 -0.30
N LEU A 21 7.12 7.25 0.78
CA LEU A 21 7.42 6.79 2.15
C LEU A 21 6.71 5.47 2.45
N ASN A 22 5.46 5.29 2.01
CA ASN A 22 4.74 4.03 2.17
C ASN A 22 5.45 2.88 1.43
N TYR A 23 5.92 3.13 0.20
CA TYR A 23 6.74 2.16 -0.54
C TYR A 23 8.07 1.86 0.18
N ALA A 24 8.78 2.88 0.64
CA ALA A 24 10.05 2.71 1.35
C ALA A 24 9.87 1.91 2.66
N PHE A 25 8.81 2.19 3.41
CA PHE A 25 8.42 1.42 4.58
C PHE A 25 8.15 -0.05 4.20
N ALA A 26 7.26 -0.30 3.25
CA ALA A 26 6.88 -1.65 2.84
C ALA A 26 8.10 -2.44 2.34
N TRP A 27 8.95 -1.82 1.51
CA TRP A 27 10.18 -2.45 1.01
C TRP A 27 11.13 -2.83 2.14
N GLY A 28 11.42 -1.92 3.08
CA GLY A 28 12.30 -2.19 4.20
C GLY A 28 11.72 -3.23 5.17
N PHE A 29 10.48 -3.02 5.58
CA PHE A 29 9.80 -3.86 6.58
C PHE A 29 9.52 -5.27 6.05
N ASN A 30 8.97 -5.40 4.84
CA ASN A 30 8.69 -6.72 4.26
C ASN A 30 9.98 -7.47 3.96
N SER A 31 11.08 -6.79 3.56
CA SER A 31 12.38 -7.45 3.39
C SER A 31 12.90 -8.07 4.69
N LEU A 32 12.73 -7.38 5.82
CA LEU A 32 13.12 -7.91 7.14
C LEU A 32 12.24 -9.10 7.52
N ILE A 33 10.93 -9.00 7.35
CA ILE A 33 10.01 -10.12 7.60
C ILE A 33 10.40 -11.33 6.75
N SER A 34 10.60 -11.14 5.44
CA SER A 34 10.99 -12.23 4.53
C SER A 34 12.31 -12.89 4.95
N TYR A 35 13.30 -12.11 5.43
CA TYR A 35 14.54 -12.65 5.97
C TYR A 35 14.29 -13.57 7.17
N TYR A 36 13.50 -13.13 8.16
CA TYR A 36 13.20 -13.96 9.33
C TYR A 36 12.30 -15.15 9.01
N ILE A 37 11.30 -14.98 8.13
CA ILE A 37 10.46 -16.08 7.63
C ILE A 37 11.32 -17.11 6.92
N SER A 38 12.41 -16.72 6.24
CA SER A 38 13.27 -17.67 5.54
C SER A 38 13.82 -18.76 6.46
N PHE A 39 14.04 -18.49 7.75
CA PHE A 39 14.50 -19.49 8.72
C PHE A 39 13.40 -20.44 9.20
N ILE A 40 12.14 -20.02 9.12
CA ILE A 40 10.97 -20.77 9.61
C ILE A 40 10.33 -21.57 8.46
N TYR A 41 10.18 -20.94 7.30
CA TYR A 41 9.56 -21.47 6.10
C TYR A 41 10.47 -21.22 4.87
N PRO A 42 11.61 -21.92 4.76
CA PRO A 42 12.58 -21.70 3.69
C PRO A 42 12.00 -21.91 2.30
N ASP A 43 11.26 -23.00 2.08
CA ASP A 43 10.66 -23.33 0.78
C ASP A 43 9.67 -22.26 0.32
N PHE A 44 8.94 -21.65 1.26
CA PHE A 44 8.01 -20.56 0.95
C PHE A 44 8.75 -19.34 0.39
N ILE A 45 9.86 -18.95 1.02
CA ILE A 45 10.67 -17.81 0.56
C ILE A 45 11.37 -18.16 -0.75
N GLU A 46 11.96 -19.35 -0.87
CA GLU A 46 12.62 -19.81 -2.08
C GLU A 46 11.67 -19.81 -3.29
N ASN A 47 10.44 -20.31 -3.12
CA ASN A 47 9.42 -20.22 -4.16
C ASN A 47 9.07 -18.77 -4.48
N SER A 48 8.82 -17.94 -3.46
CA SER A 48 8.43 -16.53 -3.64
C SER A 48 9.50 -15.70 -4.38
N ILE A 49 10.79 -15.90 -4.08
CA ILE A 49 11.88 -15.13 -4.71
C ILE A 49 12.22 -15.61 -6.13
N ASN A 50 11.81 -16.82 -6.51
CA ASN A 50 12.03 -17.38 -7.84
C ASN A 50 10.76 -17.29 -8.72
N GLU A 51 9.59 -17.07 -8.14
CA GLU A 51 8.32 -16.95 -8.86
C GLU A 51 8.23 -15.64 -9.66
N LEU A 52 8.01 -15.74 -10.98
CA LEU A 52 7.75 -14.60 -11.84
C LEU A 52 6.25 -14.36 -11.97
N GLU A 53 5.84 -13.11 -11.75
CA GLU A 53 4.44 -12.65 -11.90
C GLU A 53 3.91 -12.84 -13.32
N PHE A 54 4.79 -12.83 -14.31
CA PHE A 54 4.47 -13.02 -15.72
C PHE A 54 5.67 -13.60 -16.47
N THR A 55 5.38 -14.40 -17.51
CA THR A 55 6.38 -15.15 -18.29
C THR A 55 6.54 -14.68 -19.72
N ASN A 56 5.69 -13.76 -20.18
CA ASN A 56 5.74 -13.20 -21.53
C ASN A 56 5.22 -11.75 -21.55
N VAL A 57 5.41 -11.06 -22.68
CA VAL A 57 5.05 -9.65 -22.85
C VAL A 57 3.54 -9.41 -22.72
N ILE A 58 2.69 -10.34 -23.17
CA ILE A 58 1.24 -10.20 -23.06
C ILE A 58 0.82 -10.29 -21.58
N GLY A 59 1.40 -11.24 -20.85
CA GLY A 59 1.22 -11.39 -19.40
C GLY A 59 1.69 -10.15 -18.64
N LEU A 60 2.87 -9.60 -19.00
CA LEU A 60 3.39 -8.37 -18.44
C LEU A 60 2.40 -7.21 -18.59
N ILE A 61 1.91 -6.98 -19.81
CA ILE A 61 0.96 -5.89 -20.10
C ILE A 61 -0.34 -6.11 -19.33
N SER A 62 -0.88 -7.33 -19.35
CA SER A 62 -2.16 -7.67 -18.72
C SER A 62 -2.09 -7.52 -17.19
N TRP A 63 -1.02 -8.04 -16.58
CA TRP A 63 -0.77 -7.95 -15.14
C TRP A 63 -0.56 -6.49 -14.73
N SER A 64 0.23 -5.72 -15.51
CA SER A 64 0.49 -4.31 -15.22
C SER A 64 -0.77 -3.45 -15.28
N PHE A 65 -1.62 -3.67 -16.30
CA PHE A 65 -2.89 -2.97 -16.42
C PHE A 65 -3.83 -3.32 -15.25
N SER A 66 -3.91 -4.60 -14.89
CA SER A 66 -4.70 -5.06 -13.75
C SER A 66 -4.22 -4.40 -12.46
N ALA A 67 -2.93 -4.48 -12.15
CA ALA A 67 -2.34 -3.96 -10.91
C ALA A 67 -2.39 -2.44 -10.81
N ILE A 68 -2.23 -1.69 -11.91
CA ILE A 68 -2.14 -0.22 -11.86
C ILE A 68 -3.51 0.45 -11.99
N VAL A 69 -4.43 -0.13 -12.77
CA VAL A 69 -5.71 0.53 -13.11
C VAL A 69 -6.88 -0.20 -12.48
N PHE A 70 -7.05 -1.48 -12.82
CA PHE A 70 -8.26 -2.21 -12.48
C PHE A 70 -8.39 -2.49 -10.97
N ALA A 71 -7.33 -3.03 -10.36
CA ALA A 71 -7.30 -3.37 -8.94
C ALA A 71 -7.47 -2.12 -8.06
N PRO A 72 -6.70 -1.02 -8.22
CA PRO A 72 -6.91 0.19 -7.43
C PRO A 72 -8.32 0.77 -7.58
N LEU A 73 -8.88 0.78 -8.80
CA LEU A 73 -10.23 1.27 -9.01
C LEU A 73 -11.26 0.45 -8.21
N LEU A 74 -11.25 -0.87 -8.35
CA LEU A 74 -12.22 -1.75 -7.68
C LEU A 74 -12.01 -1.77 -6.17
N GLU A 75 -10.77 -1.94 -5.72
CA GLU A 75 -10.45 -2.07 -4.30
C GLU A 75 -10.79 -0.78 -3.54
N GLU A 76 -10.52 0.40 -4.10
CA GLU A 76 -10.90 1.66 -3.46
C GLU A 76 -12.41 1.89 -3.50
N LEU A 77 -13.11 1.53 -4.58
CA LEU A 77 -14.58 1.62 -4.64
C LEU A 77 -15.23 0.75 -3.54
N ILE A 78 -14.73 -0.47 -3.34
CA ILE A 78 -15.24 -1.38 -2.31
C ILE A 78 -14.81 -0.89 -0.92
N CYS A 79 -13.52 -0.75 -0.68
CA CYS A 79 -12.98 -0.48 0.66
C CYS A 79 -13.37 0.92 1.15
N ARG A 80 -13.24 1.96 0.31
CA ARG A 80 -13.42 3.37 0.71
C ARG A 80 -14.80 3.88 0.33
N GLY A 81 -15.29 3.49 -0.84
CA GLY A 81 -16.62 3.89 -1.32
C GLY A 81 -17.76 3.23 -0.55
N ILE A 82 -17.61 1.97 -0.14
CA ILE A 82 -18.69 1.21 0.52
C ILE A 82 -18.36 0.91 1.98
N ILE A 83 -17.29 0.15 2.23
CA ILE A 83 -17.04 -0.47 3.54
C ILE A 83 -16.70 0.58 4.60
N LEU A 84 -15.76 1.47 4.28
CA LEU A 84 -15.39 2.60 5.15
C LEU A 84 -16.60 3.45 5.51
N GLN A 85 -17.44 3.81 4.52
CA GLN A 85 -18.61 4.66 4.75
C GLN A 85 -19.62 3.95 5.66
N LYS A 86 -20.00 2.71 5.33
CA LYS A 86 -20.99 1.94 6.09
C LYS A 86 -20.55 1.70 7.53
N TRP A 87 -19.29 1.32 7.74
CA TRP A 87 -18.79 1.02 9.07
C TRP A 87 -18.49 2.27 9.88
N ALA A 88 -18.07 3.37 9.24
CA ALA A 88 -17.93 4.65 9.91
C ALA A 88 -19.29 5.20 10.39
N MET A 89 -20.36 5.06 9.61
CA MET A 89 -21.72 5.43 10.05
C MET A 89 -22.20 4.57 11.23
N LYS A 90 -21.91 3.27 11.23
CA LYS A 90 -22.42 2.33 12.22
C LYS A 90 -21.63 2.35 13.53
N TRP A 91 -20.30 2.45 13.46
CA TRP A 91 -19.39 2.22 14.59
C TRP A 91 -18.43 3.39 14.84
N GLY A 92 -18.51 4.46 14.04
CA GLY A 92 -17.65 5.62 14.14
C GLY A 92 -16.45 5.59 13.20
N ILE A 93 -15.91 6.78 12.92
CA ILE A 93 -14.90 7.01 11.89
C ILE A 93 -13.64 6.19 12.15
N LYS A 94 -13.15 6.16 13.39
CA LYS A 94 -11.96 5.39 13.75
C LYS A 94 -12.17 3.89 13.49
N ALA A 95 -13.32 3.36 13.90
CA ALA A 95 -13.67 1.95 13.68
C ALA A 95 -13.78 1.66 12.18
N GLY A 96 -14.45 2.52 11.40
CA GLY A 96 -14.55 2.39 9.94
C GLY A 96 -13.19 2.36 9.24
N ILE A 97 -12.26 3.24 9.62
CA ILE A 97 -10.90 3.27 9.06
C ILE A 97 -10.15 1.98 9.38
N VAL A 98 -10.13 1.57 10.65
CA VAL A 98 -9.39 0.39 11.08
C VAL A 98 -9.94 -0.86 10.41
N THR A 99 -11.26 -1.04 10.42
CA THR A 99 -11.89 -2.25 9.88
C THR A 99 -11.81 -2.32 8.35
N SER A 100 -12.00 -1.21 7.63
CA SER A 100 -11.79 -1.15 6.18
C SER A 100 -10.33 -1.45 5.80
N SER A 101 -9.37 -0.87 6.51
CA SER A 101 -7.94 -1.08 6.26
C SER A 101 -7.49 -2.50 6.60
N LEU A 102 -8.08 -3.11 7.63
CA LEU A 102 -7.83 -4.49 8.02
C LEU A 102 -8.38 -5.47 6.98
N LEU A 103 -9.59 -5.24 6.49
CA LEU A 103 -10.17 -6.07 5.45
C LEU A 103 -9.36 -5.97 4.15
N PHE A 104 -8.95 -4.76 3.76
CA PHE A 104 -8.03 -4.55 2.65
C PHE A 104 -6.78 -5.43 2.80
N ALA A 105 -6.12 -5.39 3.95
CA ALA A 105 -4.91 -6.16 4.19
C ALA A 105 -5.13 -7.69 4.19
N ILE A 106 -6.19 -8.18 4.84
CA ILE A 106 -6.45 -9.63 4.95
C ILE A 106 -6.87 -10.24 3.60
N CYS A 107 -7.63 -9.52 2.78
CA CYS A 107 -8.06 -10.00 1.47
C CYS A 107 -6.90 -10.28 0.51
N HIS A 108 -5.71 -9.72 0.76
CA HIS A 108 -4.53 -10.03 -0.02
C HIS A 108 -3.91 -11.38 0.29
N LEU A 109 -4.22 -12.00 1.45
CA LEU A 109 -3.76 -13.35 1.85
C LEU A 109 -2.24 -13.57 1.73
N ARG A 110 -1.46 -12.54 2.07
CA ARG A 110 0.00 -12.51 1.93
C ARG A 110 0.67 -12.16 3.25
N PHE A 111 1.98 -12.35 3.34
CA PHE A 111 2.76 -12.08 4.56
C PHE A 111 2.93 -10.58 4.87
N ASP A 112 2.63 -9.69 3.92
CA ASP A 112 2.79 -8.24 4.02
C ASP A 112 1.56 -7.50 4.60
N ILE A 113 0.72 -8.20 5.37
CA ILE A 113 -0.52 -7.69 5.99
C ILE A 113 -0.29 -6.38 6.74
N VAL A 114 0.80 -6.24 7.48
CA VAL A 114 1.10 -5.03 8.26
C VAL A 114 1.31 -3.81 7.35
N SER A 115 2.09 -3.98 6.28
CA SER A 115 2.34 -2.93 5.28
C SER A 115 1.06 -2.57 4.54
N LEU A 116 0.25 -3.56 4.18
CA LEU A 116 -1.06 -3.35 3.54
C LEU A 116 -2.06 -2.64 4.47
N PHE A 117 -2.05 -2.94 5.77
CA PHE A 117 -2.90 -2.27 6.74
C PHE A 117 -2.53 -0.79 6.89
N ILE A 118 -1.23 -0.47 6.93
CA ILE A 118 -0.73 0.90 6.99
C ILE A 118 -1.08 1.65 5.71
N ALA A 119 -0.82 1.06 4.54
CA ALA A 119 -1.23 1.61 3.24
C ALA A 119 -2.74 1.88 3.23
N GLY A 120 -3.52 0.92 3.74
CA GLY A 120 -4.96 1.03 3.79
C GLY A 120 -5.45 2.19 4.68
N THR A 121 -4.76 2.40 5.79
CA THR A 121 -5.02 3.50 6.73
C THR A 121 -4.68 4.85 6.09
N ILE A 122 -3.53 4.96 5.40
CA ILE A 122 -3.11 6.17 4.67
C ILE A 122 -4.16 6.56 3.63
N LEU A 123 -4.61 5.61 2.80
CA LEU A 123 -5.61 5.88 1.75
C LEU A 123 -6.95 6.34 2.35
N SER A 124 -7.36 5.75 3.47
CA SER A 124 -8.56 6.17 4.20
C SER A 124 -8.42 7.62 4.72
N VAL A 125 -7.30 7.95 5.36
CA VAL A 125 -7.02 9.31 5.85
C VAL A 125 -6.96 10.32 4.70
N LEU A 126 -6.34 9.97 3.56
CA LEU A 126 -6.33 10.82 2.37
C LEU A 126 -7.73 11.04 1.79
N TYR A 127 -8.61 10.04 1.85
CA TYR A 127 -9.99 10.22 1.42
C TYR A 127 -10.76 11.17 2.35
N PHE A 128 -10.58 11.06 3.67
CA PHE A 128 -11.13 12.02 4.64
C PHE A 128 -10.60 13.44 4.44
N LYS A 129 -9.29 13.57 4.17
CA LYS A 129 -8.65 14.87 3.98
C LYS A 129 -9.11 15.56 2.70
N THR A 130 -9.26 14.82 1.60
CA THR A 130 -9.57 15.39 0.28
C THR A 130 -11.05 15.38 -0.04
N GLY A 131 -11.84 14.52 0.59
CA GLY A 131 -13.24 14.28 0.22
C GLY A 131 -13.42 13.68 -1.17
N ASN A 132 -12.35 13.27 -1.87
CA ASN A 132 -12.41 12.85 -3.26
C ASN A 132 -11.86 11.43 -3.42
N LEU A 133 -12.69 10.50 -3.89
CA LEU A 133 -12.31 9.09 -4.04
C LEU A 133 -11.27 8.87 -5.14
N ILE A 134 -11.14 9.81 -6.09
CA ILE A 134 -10.09 9.76 -7.12
C ILE A 134 -8.70 9.88 -6.49
N VAL A 135 -8.56 10.58 -5.35
CA VAL A 135 -7.25 10.74 -4.69
C VAL A 135 -6.69 9.40 -4.19
N PRO A 136 -7.37 8.61 -3.34
CA PRO A 136 -6.86 7.31 -2.94
C PRO A 136 -6.67 6.36 -4.13
N ILE A 137 -7.53 6.39 -5.15
CA ILE A 137 -7.34 5.59 -6.39
C ILE A 137 -5.99 5.93 -7.03
N LEU A 138 -5.71 7.21 -7.29
CA LEU A 138 -4.45 7.63 -7.90
C LEU A 138 -3.23 7.35 -7.01
N CYS A 139 -3.37 7.48 -5.69
CA CYS A 139 -2.28 7.15 -4.76
C CYS A 139 -1.96 5.65 -4.77
N HIS A 140 -2.99 4.81 -4.80
CA HIS A 140 -2.85 3.36 -4.87
C HIS A 140 -2.29 2.95 -6.25
N SER A 141 -2.81 3.50 -7.35
CA SER A 141 -2.24 3.31 -8.69
C SER A 141 -0.76 3.73 -8.77
N LEU A 142 -0.37 4.84 -8.12
CA LEU A 142 1.02 5.29 -8.07
C LEU A 142 1.90 4.32 -7.28
N TYR A 143 1.45 3.85 -6.12
CA TYR A 143 2.15 2.82 -5.35
C TYR A 143 2.35 1.55 -6.18
N ASN A 144 1.29 1.07 -6.83
CA ASN A 144 1.36 -0.13 -7.67
C ASN A 144 2.25 0.10 -8.89
N THR A 145 2.25 1.29 -9.48
CA THR A 145 3.18 1.63 -10.57
C THR A 145 4.63 1.49 -10.14
N ILE A 146 4.98 1.99 -8.94
CA ILE A 146 6.34 1.85 -8.40
C ILE A 146 6.69 0.36 -8.27
N VAL A 147 5.81 -0.45 -7.67
CA VAL A 147 6.01 -1.90 -7.52
C VAL A 147 6.18 -2.59 -8.88
N THR A 148 5.30 -2.29 -9.83
CA THR A 148 5.30 -2.84 -11.19
C THR A 148 6.61 -2.54 -11.93
N ILE A 149 7.18 -1.34 -11.77
CA ILE A 149 8.47 -1.00 -12.40
C ILE A 149 9.58 -1.96 -11.92
N PHE A 150 9.65 -2.25 -10.61
CA PHE A 150 10.63 -3.19 -10.09
C PHE A 150 10.39 -4.62 -10.57
N MET A 151 9.13 -5.04 -10.68
CA MET A 151 8.77 -6.37 -11.19
C MET A 151 9.12 -6.54 -12.68
N ILE A 152 8.89 -5.51 -13.50
CA ILE A 152 9.34 -5.49 -14.90
C ILE A 152 10.86 -5.59 -14.98
N GLY A 153 11.59 -4.85 -14.14
CA GLY A 153 13.05 -4.97 -14.04
C GLY A 153 13.49 -6.40 -13.71
N ARG A 154 12.83 -7.06 -12.76
CA ARG A 154 13.09 -8.46 -12.42
C ARG A 154 12.85 -9.41 -13.60
N TYR A 155 11.76 -9.24 -14.33
CA TYR A 155 11.44 -10.05 -15.51
C TYR A 155 12.49 -9.94 -16.62
N TYR A 156 13.00 -8.74 -16.91
CA TYR A 156 14.05 -8.60 -17.93
C TYR A 156 15.39 -9.20 -17.46
N ASN A 157 15.69 -9.11 -16.17
CA ASN A 157 16.90 -9.69 -15.60
C ASN A 157 16.84 -11.21 -15.45
N SER A 158 15.65 -11.82 -15.29
CA SER A 158 15.51 -13.26 -15.06
C SER A 158 15.97 -14.15 -16.21
N SER A 159 16.16 -13.59 -17.41
CA SER A 159 16.69 -14.31 -18.58
C SER A 159 18.11 -14.88 -18.36
N ASN A 160 18.85 -14.36 -17.37
CA ASN A 160 20.25 -14.69 -17.10
C ASN A 160 20.55 -15.05 -15.63
N VAL A 161 19.52 -15.22 -14.78
CA VAL A 161 19.71 -15.42 -13.34
C VAL A 161 19.34 -16.85 -12.99
N ASP A 162 20.32 -17.59 -12.46
CA ASP A 162 20.15 -18.92 -11.93
C ASP A 162 19.16 -18.93 -10.76
N PHE A 163 18.61 -20.12 -10.47
CA PHE A 163 17.79 -20.37 -9.29
C PHE A 163 18.47 -19.82 -8.03
N VAL A 164 17.77 -18.96 -7.29
CA VAL A 164 18.29 -18.38 -6.05
C VAL A 164 17.88 -19.27 -4.88
N SER A 165 18.85 -19.93 -4.25
CA SER A 165 18.55 -20.72 -3.06
C SER A 165 18.20 -19.82 -1.87
N VAL A 166 17.46 -20.34 -0.90
CA VAL A 166 17.18 -19.62 0.36
C VAL A 166 18.47 -19.23 1.09
N ASN A 167 19.53 -20.02 0.94
CA ASN A 167 20.82 -19.72 1.56
C ASN A 167 21.50 -18.51 0.89
N ASP A 168 21.50 -18.45 -0.45
CA ASP A 168 22.03 -17.32 -1.21
C ASP A 168 21.21 -16.04 -0.95
N TYR A 169 19.88 -16.19 -0.83
CA TYR A 169 19.01 -15.11 -0.40
C TYR A 169 19.40 -14.56 0.99
N ARG A 170 19.62 -15.43 1.98
CA ARG A 170 20.04 -14.98 3.32
C ARG A 170 21.39 -14.28 3.29
N VAL A 171 22.39 -14.87 2.61
CA VAL A 171 23.74 -14.30 2.51
C VAL A 171 23.72 -12.93 1.82
N SER A 172 22.93 -12.77 0.76
CA SER A 172 22.77 -11.47 0.07
C SER A 172 22.00 -10.44 0.89
N MET A 173 21.06 -10.87 1.74
CA MET A 173 20.25 -10.00 2.59
C MET A 173 20.93 -9.56 3.88
N GLU A 174 21.76 -10.41 4.48
CA GLU A 174 22.43 -10.18 5.77
C GLU A 174 23.17 -8.83 5.86
N PRO A 175 24.03 -8.43 4.90
CA PRO A 175 24.71 -7.13 4.97
C PRO A 175 23.76 -5.93 4.80
N LEU A 176 22.54 -6.15 4.29
CA LEU A 176 21.56 -5.11 4.01
C LEU A 176 20.56 -4.89 5.17
N LEU A 177 20.48 -5.81 6.15
CA LEU A 177 19.47 -5.76 7.21
C LEU A 177 19.45 -4.44 7.96
N GLY A 178 20.62 -3.90 8.31
CA GLY A 178 20.74 -2.61 8.98
C GLY A 178 20.14 -1.46 8.17
N GLN A 179 20.42 -1.42 6.86
CA GLN A 179 19.85 -0.43 5.95
C GLN A 179 18.32 -0.57 5.86
N LYS A 180 17.81 -1.80 5.70
CA LYS A 180 16.36 -2.06 5.63
C LYS A 180 15.64 -1.60 6.90
N ALA A 181 16.23 -1.87 8.07
CA ALA A 181 15.70 -1.43 9.36
C ALA A 181 15.66 0.08 9.49
N ILE A 182 16.73 0.78 9.08
CA ILE A 182 16.77 2.25 9.11
C ILE A 182 15.71 2.84 8.17
N VAL A 183 15.62 2.36 6.93
CA VAL A 183 14.62 2.83 5.96
C VAL A 183 13.20 2.59 6.47
N ALA A 184 12.92 1.39 7.00
CA ALA A 184 11.62 1.07 7.58
C ALA A 184 11.29 1.97 8.78
N ALA A 185 12.22 2.14 9.73
CA ALA A 185 11.99 2.93 10.93
C ALA A 185 11.75 4.42 10.64
N ILE A 186 12.57 5.03 9.77
CA ILE A 186 12.41 6.44 9.40
C ILE A 186 11.09 6.64 8.66
N SER A 187 10.80 5.80 7.66
CA SER A 187 9.56 5.89 6.88
C SER A 187 8.33 5.71 7.78
N PHE A 188 8.38 4.72 8.67
CA PHE A 188 7.32 4.47 9.66
C PHE A 188 7.09 5.68 10.56
N ALA A 189 8.14 6.27 11.13
CA ALA A 189 8.02 7.42 12.01
C ALA A 189 7.35 8.62 11.29
N VAL A 190 7.75 8.90 10.05
CA VAL A 190 7.15 9.99 9.25
C VAL A 190 5.69 9.68 8.87
N ILE A 191 5.40 8.44 8.48
CA ILE A 191 4.02 7.99 8.20
C ILE A 191 3.15 8.13 9.44
N MET A 192 3.61 7.67 10.60
CA MET A 192 2.86 7.75 11.85
C MET A 192 2.64 9.20 12.28
N PHE A 193 3.63 10.08 12.10
CA PHE A 193 3.44 11.51 12.31
C PHE A 193 2.39 12.11 11.36
N PHE A 194 2.43 11.75 10.07
CA PHE A 194 1.44 12.15 9.09
C PHE A 194 0.03 11.67 9.50
N LEU A 195 -0.11 10.38 9.84
CA LEU A 195 -1.37 9.81 10.27
C LEU A 195 -1.89 10.51 11.53
N TYR A 196 -1.05 10.68 12.56
CA TYR A 196 -1.42 11.38 13.79
C TYR A 196 -1.94 12.80 13.54
N ARG A 197 -1.27 13.55 12.66
CA ARG A 197 -1.65 14.95 12.32
C ARG A 197 -2.91 15.06 11.47
N ASN A 198 -3.24 14.03 10.69
CA ASN A 198 -4.30 14.08 9.69
C ASN A 198 -5.45 13.11 9.96
N PHE A 199 -5.40 12.35 11.05
CA PHE A 199 -6.44 11.40 11.39
C PHE A 199 -7.76 12.16 11.61
N PRO A 200 -8.86 11.76 10.95
CA PRO A 200 -10.13 12.44 11.10
C PRO A 200 -10.70 12.27 12.51
N LYS A 201 -11.42 13.30 12.96
CA LYS A 201 -12.13 13.29 14.24
C LYS A 201 -13.44 12.52 14.09
N GLN A 202 -13.98 12.09 15.23
CA GLN A 202 -15.20 11.27 15.26
C GLN A 202 -16.45 12.02 14.75
N ASP A 203 -16.45 13.35 14.83
CA ASP A 203 -17.51 14.26 14.39
C ASP A 203 -17.30 14.83 12.97
N ASP A 204 -16.24 14.41 12.26
CA ASP A 204 -16.00 14.85 10.88
C ASP A 204 -17.10 14.35 9.93
N ILE A 205 -17.40 15.16 8.90
CA ILE A 205 -18.32 14.76 7.83
C ILE A 205 -17.68 13.65 6.99
N LEU A 206 -18.41 12.55 6.79
CA LEU A 206 -17.95 11.46 5.93
C LEU A 206 -17.70 11.94 4.49
N PRO A 207 -16.62 11.46 3.83
CA PRO A 207 -16.24 11.91 2.50
C PRO A 207 -17.35 11.80 1.46
N TYR A 208 -18.15 10.73 1.54
CA TYR A 208 -19.26 10.49 0.62
C TYR A 208 -20.28 11.65 0.62
N TYR A 209 -20.56 12.22 1.79
CA TYR A 209 -21.53 13.31 1.95
C TYR A 209 -20.94 14.70 1.68
N ARG A 210 -19.62 14.82 1.48
CA ARG A 210 -18.96 16.12 1.28
C ARG A 210 -19.15 16.67 -0.14
N ASN A 211 -19.33 15.79 -1.14
CA ASN A 211 -19.52 16.17 -2.55
C ASN A 211 -20.93 15.91 -3.08
N SER A 212 -21.88 15.51 -2.23
CA SER A 212 -23.27 15.20 -2.63
C SER A 212 -24.18 16.44 -2.67
N LYS A 213 -23.63 17.61 -2.97
CA LYS A 213 -24.35 18.89 -3.09
C LYS A 213 -23.84 19.69 -4.27
#